data_AF-A0A454CR76-F1
#
_entry.id   AF-A0A454CR76-F1
#
_cell.length_a   1.000
_cell.length_b   1.000
_cell.length_c   1.000
_cell.angle_alpha   90.00
_cell.angle_beta   90.00
_cell.angle_gamma   90.00
#
_symmetry.space_group_name_H-M   'P 1'
#
loop_
_entity.id
_entity.type
_entity.pdbx_description
1 polymer ?
#
loop_
_entity_poly.entity_id
_entity_poly.type
_entity_poly.pdbx_seq_one_letter_code
_entity_poly.pdbx_strand_id
1 'polypeptide(L)'
;MSINQIEQALLAPNGLTEQDIADTLASIATRQIDYADIYFQSSWHESLVLEDSIIKDGSFNIDCGVGVRAVTGEKTGFAYSDQIQLEGLKQSAIAARGIAQQGQNGKVHAFKRSDNQAYYDAVNPLASWEKQQKTELLLSLDAYIRTKEPLIKEVSISISGVHEQMLVAATDGTYAGDIRPLVRLSISVLAEKGDRRERGSAGGGGRFGYDFFLSETNGVKQ
;
A
#
# COMPACT_ATOMS: atom_id res chain seq x y z
N MET A 1 8.24 13.23 -6.78
CA MET A 1 6.82 12.83 -6.93
C MET A 1 5.97 14.08 -6.80
N SER A 2 5.02 14.32 -7.70
CA SER A 2 4.14 15.51 -7.60
C SER A 2 2.70 15.10 -7.27
N ILE A 3 1.99 15.97 -6.56
CA ILE A 3 0.55 15.77 -6.28
C ILE A 3 -0.26 15.55 -7.56
N ASN A 4 0.12 16.22 -8.66
CA ASN A 4 -0.51 16.05 -9.96
C ASN A 4 -0.41 14.59 -10.48
N GLN A 5 0.70 13.89 -10.23
CA GLN A 5 0.84 12.47 -10.62
C GLN A 5 -0.17 11.60 -9.87
N ILE A 6 -0.40 11.89 -8.58
CA ILE A 6 -1.38 11.17 -7.76
C ILE A 6 -2.80 11.46 -8.25
N GLU A 7 -3.13 12.71 -8.54
CA GLU A 7 -4.45 13.08 -9.06
C GLU A 7 -4.77 12.39 -10.39
N GLN A 8 -3.78 12.32 -11.29
CA GLN A 8 -3.91 11.62 -12.57
C GLN A 8 -4.03 10.09 -12.39
N ALA A 9 -3.50 9.53 -11.30
CA ALA A 9 -3.56 8.10 -11.03
C ALA A 9 -4.82 7.69 -10.26
N LEU A 10 -5.28 8.49 -9.30
CA LEU A 10 -6.39 8.15 -8.39
C LEU A 10 -7.71 8.86 -8.71
N LEU A 11 -7.68 10.13 -9.14
CA LEU A 11 -8.91 10.92 -9.30
C LEU A 11 -9.41 10.92 -10.75
N ALA A 12 -8.53 11.31 -11.69
CA ALA A 12 -8.90 11.47 -13.09
C ALA A 12 -9.50 10.21 -13.73
N PRO A 13 -8.97 8.99 -13.49
CA PRO A 13 -9.54 7.76 -14.07
C PRO A 13 -10.95 7.46 -13.54
N ASN A 14 -11.29 8.00 -12.37
CA ASN A 14 -12.56 7.81 -11.70
C ASN A 14 -13.52 9.00 -11.90
N GLY A 15 -13.16 9.95 -12.78
CA GLY A 15 -13.96 11.15 -13.06
C GLY A 15 -14.08 12.09 -11.86
N LEU A 16 -13.18 11.98 -10.87
CA LEU A 16 -13.12 12.86 -9.71
C LEU A 16 -12.17 14.02 -9.95
N THR A 17 -12.48 15.14 -9.32
CA THR A 17 -11.67 16.35 -9.32
C THR A 17 -11.38 16.82 -7.90
N GLU A 18 -10.40 17.71 -7.74
CA GLU A 18 -10.15 18.40 -6.47
C GLU A 18 -11.41 19.13 -5.97
N GLN A 19 -12.25 19.66 -6.88
CA GLN A 19 -13.48 20.33 -6.52
C GLN A 19 -14.49 19.38 -5.86
N ASP A 20 -14.61 18.14 -6.36
CA ASP A 20 -15.49 17.14 -5.75
C ASP A 20 -15.09 16.82 -4.30
N ILE A 21 -13.78 16.80 -4.04
CA ILE A 21 -13.22 16.60 -2.70
C ILE A 21 -13.56 17.80 -1.81
N ALA A 22 -13.30 19.02 -2.30
CA ALA A 22 -13.60 20.26 -1.58
C ALA A 22 -15.09 20.38 -1.24
N ASP A 23 -15.97 20.10 -2.20
CA ASP A 23 -17.42 20.12 -2.02
C ASP A 23 -17.88 19.06 -1.01
N THR A 24 -17.25 17.88 -1.04
CA THR A 24 -17.56 16.81 -0.07
C THR A 24 -17.15 17.22 1.35
N LEU A 25 -15.95 17.76 1.55
CA LEU A 25 -15.51 18.28 2.86
C LEU A 25 -16.41 19.42 3.34
N ALA A 26 -16.80 20.33 2.44
CA ALA A 26 -17.73 21.40 2.77
C ALA A 26 -19.09 20.86 3.22
N SER A 27 -19.58 19.79 2.58
CA SER A 27 -20.83 19.13 2.99
C SER A 27 -20.74 18.52 4.38
N ILE A 28 -19.58 17.98 4.77
CA ILE A 28 -19.33 17.44 6.11
C ILE A 28 -19.32 18.58 7.13
N ALA A 29 -18.62 19.68 6.82
CA ALA A 29 -18.50 20.87 7.66
C ALA A 29 -19.82 21.62 7.96
N THR A 30 -20.95 21.22 7.35
CA THR A 30 -22.31 21.69 7.74
C THR A 30 -22.79 21.14 9.09
N ARG A 31 -22.03 20.23 9.70
CA ARG A 31 -22.25 19.71 11.06
C ARG A 31 -21.20 20.29 12.01
N GLN A 32 -21.45 20.17 13.32
CA GLN A 32 -20.48 20.54 14.34
C GLN A 32 -19.33 19.53 14.37
N ILE A 33 -18.35 19.74 13.50
CA ILE A 33 -17.20 18.86 13.27
C ILE A 33 -15.93 19.72 13.40
N ASP A 34 -14.98 19.22 14.18
CA ASP A 34 -13.69 19.88 14.41
C ASP A 34 -12.69 19.55 13.30
N TYR A 35 -12.78 18.34 12.75
CA TYR A 35 -11.91 17.85 11.69
C TYR A 35 -12.63 16.82 10.82
N ALA A 36 -12.41 16.88 9.50
CA ALA A 36 -12.75 15.79 8.61
C ALA A 36 -11.66 15.57 7.57
N ASP A 37 -11.49 14.33 7.15
CA ASP A 37 -10.63 13.97 6.04
C ASP A 37 -11.26 12.95 5.11
N ILE A 38 -10.72 12.94 3.90
CA ILE A 38 -11.00 11.96 2.86
C ILE A 38 -9.66 11.33 2.50
N TYR A 39 -9.58 10.01 2.60
CA TYR A 39 -8.40 9.21 2.28
C TYR A 39 -8.71 8.29 1.11
N PHE A 40 -8.03 8.49 -0.01
CA PHE A 40 -8.10 7.64 -1.20
C PHE A 40 -6.91 6.69 -1.21
N GLN A 41 -7.13 5.44 -1.64
CA GLN A 41 -6.07 4.47 -1.82
C GLN A 41 -6.35 3.56 -3.02
N SER A 42 -5.30 3.23 -3.77
CA SER A 42 -5.26 2.12 -4.71
C SER A 42 -3.98 1.32 -4.49
N SER A 43 -4.09 0.00 -4.41
CA SER A 43 -2.98 -0.89 -4.09
C SER A 43 -3.00 -2.11 -4.99
N TRP A 44 -1.84 -2.44 -5.55
CA TRP A 44 -1.58 -3.67 -6.27
C TRP A 44 -0.57 -4.49 -5.49
N HIS A 45 -0.95 -5.70 -5.12
CA HIS A 45 -0.10 -6.64 -4.41
C HIS A 45 0.08 -7.90 -5.23
N GLU A 46 1.31 -8.35 -5.39
CA GLU A 46 1.62 -9.66 -5.95
C GLU A 46 2.45 -10.49 -4.99
N SER A 47 2.28 -11.80 -5.05
CA SER A 47 3.11 -12.76 -4.33
C SER A 47 3.38 -13.97 -5.21
N LEU A 48 4.57 -14.53 -5.10
CA LEU A 48 4.95 -15.80 -5.71
C LEU A 48 5.64 -16.65 -4.65
N VAL A 49 5.22 -17.91 -4.51
CA VAL A 49 5.71 -18.84 -3.51
C VAL A 49 6.24 -20.10 -4.18
N LEU A 50 7.49 -20.44 -3.85
CA LEU A 50 8.14 -21.68 -4.18
C LEU A 50 8.16 -22.59 -2.96
N GLU A 51 7.72 -23.83 -3.14
CA GLU A 51 7.88 -24.93 -2.18
C GLU A 51 8.12 -26.21 -2.97
N ASP A 52 8.77 -27.20 -2.36
CA ASP A 52 9.01 -28.50 -3.01
C ASP A 52 9.73 -28.37 -4.38
N SER A 53 10.59 -27.35 -4.51
CA SER A 53 11.33 -27.01 -5.74
C SER A 53 10.45 -26.65 -6.94
N ILE A 54 9.18 -26.29 -6.71
CA ILE A 54 8.24 -25.82 -7.73
C ILE A 54 7.56 -24.53 -7.28
N ILE A 55 7.13 -23.71 -8.25
CA ILE A 55 6.22 -22.60 -7.94
C ILE A 55 4.86 -23.20 -7.57
N LYS A 56 4.50 -23.07 -6.31
CA LYS A 56 3.31 -23.70 -5.73
C LYS A 56 2.12 -22.75 -5.70
N ASP A 57 2.37 -21.47 -5.47
CA ASP A 57 1.33 -20.46 -5.39
C ASP A 57 1.78 -19.13 -6.03
N GLY A 58 0.81 -18.38 -6.51
CA GLY A 58 1.00 -17.05 -7.06
C GLY A 58 -0.31 -16.27 -6.99
N SER A 59 -0.27 -15.09 -6.35
CA SER A 59 -1.44 -14.24 -6.17
C SER A 59 -1.22 -12.86 -6.77
N PHE A 60 -2.32 -12.25 -7.23
CA PHE A 60 -2.37 -10.85 -7.62
C PHE A 60 -3.67 -10.25 -7.05
N ASN A 61 -3.53 -9.27 -6.17
CA ASN A 61 -4.61 -8.61 -5.46
C ASN A 61 -4.63 -7.15 -5.84
N ILE A 62 -5.81 -6.66 -6.21
CA ILE A 62 -6.07 -5.24 -6.43
C ILE A 62 -7.07 -4.83 -5.37
N ASP A 63 -6.76 -3.75 -4.66
CA ASP A 63 -7.66 -3.12 -3.71
C ASP A 63 -7.68 -1.62 -3.95
N CYS A 64 -8.84 -1.01 -3.84
CA CYS A 64 -8.99 0.43 -3.96
C CYS A 64 -10.16 0.91 -3.13
N GLY A 65 -10.18 2.20 -2.80
CA GLY A 65 -11.30 2.75 -2.07
C GLY A 65 -11.08 4.16 -1.57
N VAL A 66 -12.11 4.64 -0.89
CA VAL A 66 -12.14 5.92 -0.21
C VAL A 66 -12.70 5.78 1.19
N GLY A 67 -11.99 6.33 2.17
CA GLY A 67 -12.43 6.44 3.56
C GLY A 67 -12.71 7.89 3.91
N VAL A 68 -13.76 8.14 4.69
CA VAL A 68 -14.13 9.48 5.15
C VAL A 68 -14.29 9.49 6.66
N ARG A 69 -13.56 10.36 7.35
CA ARG A 69 -13.69 10.56 8.80
C ARG A 69 -14.28 11.92 9.13
N ALA A 70 -15.07 11.96 10.19
CA ALA A 70 -15.61 13.16 10.81
C ALA A 70 -15.36 13.09 12.31
N VAL A 71 -14.71 14.11 12.87
CA VAL A 71 -14.27 14.15 14.28
C VAL A 71 -14.92 15.31 15.00
N THR A 72 -15.47 15.05 16.19
CA THR A 72 -16.00 16.08 17.10
C THR A 72 -15.63 15.74 18.55
N GLY A 73 -14.77 16.54 19.17
CA GLY A 73 -14.13 16.26 20.44
C GLY A 73 -13.47 14.88 20.43
N GLU A 74 -14.03 13.95 21.19
CA GLU A 74 -13.56 12.57 21.33
C GLU A 74 -14.27 11.57 20.40
N LYS A 75 -15.23 12.03 19.61
CA LYS A 75 -16.06 11.16 18.76
C LYS A 75 -15.55 11.14 17.34
N THR A 76 -15.52 9.95 16.74
CA THR A 76 -15.19 9.75 15.33
C THR A 76 -16.32 9.01 14.64
N GLY A 77 -16.89 9.62 13.61
CA GLY A 77 -17.70 8.94 12.60
C GLY A 77 -16.81 8.53 11.44
N PHE A 78 -16.97 7.31 10.96
CA PHE A 78 -16.19 6.76 9.86
C PHE A 78 -17.08 5.93 8.94
N ALA A 79 -16.87 6.08 7.65
CA ALA A 79 -17.44 5.23 6.62
C ALA A 79 -16.48 5.17 5.44
N TYR A 80 -16.60 4.13 4.63
CA TYR A 80 -15.74 3.91 3.48
C TYR A 80 -16.49 3.22 2.34
N SER A 81 -15.89 3.27 1.15
CA SER A 81 -16.29 2.51 -0.03
C SER A 81 -15.04 1.83 -0.61
N ASP A 82 -15.23 0.61 -1.12
CA ASP A 82 -14.27 -0.20 -1.87
C ASP A 82 -14.13 0.25 -3.35
N GLN A 83 -14.67 1.42 -3.68
CA GLN A 83 -14.59 2.03 -4.99
C GLN A 83 -14.25 3.51 -4.85
N ILE A 84 -13.36 4.00 -5.71
CA ILE A 84 -13.10 5.43 -5.82
C ILE A 84 -14.13 5.99 -6.81
N GLN A 85 -15.30 6.41 -6.30
CA GLN A 85 -16.36 7.01 -7.11
C GLN A 85 -17.06 8.12 -6.33
N LEU A 86 -17.62 9.09 -7.05
CA LEU A 86 -18.30 10.24 -6.44
C LEU A 86 -19.48 9.83 -5.54
N GLU A 87 -20.23 8.81 -5.94
CA GLU A 87 -21.35 8.30 -5.14
C GLU A 87 -20.87 7.70 -3.81
N GLY A 88 -19.89 6.78 -3.86
CA GLY A 88 -19.31 6.15 -2.67
C GLY A 88 -18.67 7.17 -1.72
N LEU A 89 -18.00 8.20 -2.27
CA LEU A 89 -17.46 9.33 -1.52
C LEU A 89 -18.57 10.10 -0.78
N LYS A 90 -19.64 10.47 -1.48
CA LYS A 90 -20.78 11.21 -0.89
C LYS A 90 -21.52 10.39 0.15
N GLN A 91 -21.78 9.11 -0.10
CA GLN A 91 -22.44 8.23 0.85
C GLN A 91 -21.60 8.05 2.13
N SER A 92 -20.28 7.84 1.97
CA SER A 92 -19.34 7.76 3.10
C SER A 92 -19.33 9.05 3.91
N ALA A 93 -19.31 10.21 3.25
CA ALA A 93 -19.40 11.51 3.91
C ALA A 93 -20.71 11.72 4.68
N ILE A 94 -21.85 11.31 4.11
CA ILE A 94 -23.17 11.38 4.77
C ILE A 94 -23.20 10.51 6.03
N ALA A 95 -22.68 9.30 5.95
CA ALA A 95 -22.63 8.37 7.09
C ALA A 95 -21.66 8.88 8.18
N ALA A 96 -20.43 9.23 7.80
CA ALA A 96 -19.41 9.70 8.73
C ALA A 96 -19.85 10.95 9.51
N ARG A 97 -20.42 11.95 8.82
CA ARG A 97 -20.89 13.20 9.49
C ARG A 97 -22.10 12.98 10.41
N GLY A 98 -22.74 11.82 10.38
CA GLY A 98 -23.88 11.46 11.23
C GLY A 98 -23.56 11.43 12.72
N ILE A 99 -22.28 11.35 13.09
CA ILE A 99 -21.80 11.42 14.48
C ILE A 99 -22.09 12.78 15.17
N ALA A 100 -22.22 13.85 14.37
CA ALA A 100 -22.34 15.22 14.85
C ALA A 100 -23.76 15.77 14.71
N GLN A 101 -24.16 16.61 15.68
CA GLN A 101 -25.44 17.31 15.67
C GLN A 101 -25.50 18.35 14.53
N GLN A 102 -26.72 18.69 14.09
CA GLN A 102 -26.94 19.84 13.22
C GLN A 102 -26.72 21.13 14.00
N GLY A 103 -26.14 22.18 13.39
CA GLY A 103 -26.12 23.50 14.00
C GLY A 103 -24.84 24.33 13.88
N GLN A 104 -23.93 24.02 12.95
CA GLN A 104 -22.77 24.89 12.66
C GLN A 104 -22.47 24.99 11.17
N ASN A 105 -21.89 26.11 10.76
CA ASN A 105 -21.19 26.26 9.48
C ASN A 105 -19.69 26.27 9.76
N GLY A 106 -19.09 25.08 9.79
CA GLY A 106 -17.64 24.92 9.80
C GLY A 106 -17.04 25.51 8.52
N LYS A 107 -15.81 26.02 8.62
CA LYS A 107 -15.06 26.49 7.45
C LYS A 107 -14.04 25.41 7.08
N VAL A 108 -14.04 25.03 5.80
CA VAL A 108 -12.94 24.24 5.22
C VAL A 108 -11.84 25.23 4.85
N HIS A 109 -10.61 24.98 5.30
CA HIS A 109 -9.46 25.74 4.85
C HIS A 109 -9.09 25.37 3.42
N ALA A 110 -8.59 26.33 2.64
CA ALA A 110 -8.07 26.05 1.31
C ALA A 110 -6.92 25.02 1.39
N PHE A 111 -6.86 24.13 0.40
CA PHE A 111 -5.82 23.11 0.33
C PHE A 111 -4.43 23.72 0.23
N LYS A 112 -3.54 23.24 1.08
CA LYS A 112 -2.13 23.60 1.17
C LYS A 112 -1.32 22.43 0.64
N ARG A 113 -0.73 22.63 -0.54
CA ARG A 113 0.20 21.68 -1.13
C ARG A 113 1.58 21.94 -0.53
N SER A 114 2.26 20.88 -0.12
CA SER A 114 3.64 20.94 0.36
C SER A 114 4.50 19.98 -0.45
N ASP A 115 5.66 20.45 -0.88
CA ASP A 115 6.69 19.57 -1.44
C ASP A 115 7.39 18.89 -0.27
N ASN A 116 7.12 17.59 -0.12
CA ASN A 116 7.74 16.77 0.90
C ASN A 116 9.04 16.14 0.37
N GLN A 117 9.99 15.91 1.27
CA GLN A 117 11.19 15.14 0.95
C GLN A 117 10.79 13.74 0.47
N ALA A 118 11.34 13.34 -0.68
CA ALA A 118 11.19 11.97 -1.17
C ALA A 118 12.10 11.03 -0.39
N TYR A 119 11.52 10.00 0.23
CA TYR A 119 12.25 8.96 0.96
C TYR A 119 12.49 7.69 0.14
N TYR A 120 11.79 7.55 -0.98
CA TYR A 120 11.84 6.43 -1.90
C TYR A 120 11.35 6.88 -3.26
N ASP A 121 11.73 6.15 -4.31
CA ASP A 121 11.29 6.44 -5.66
C ASP A 121 9.84 6.04 -5.88
N ALA A 122 9.15 6.80 -6.74
CA ALA A 122 7.76 6.56 -7.12
C ALA A 122 7.63 5.46 -8.19
N VAL A 123 8.39 4.37 -8.06
CA VAL A 123 8.42 3.27 -9.04
C VAL A 123 7.28 2.28 -8.78
N ASN A 124 6.78 1.64 -9.84
CA ASN A 124 5.94 0.47 -9.71
C ASN A 124 6.83 -0.80 -9.72
N PRO A 125 7.08 -1.46 -8.57
CA PRO A 125 7.97 -2.61 -8.53
C PRO A 125 7.40 -3.82 -9.28
N LEU A 126 6.07 -3.93 -9.39
CA LEU A 126 5.42 -5.08 -10.04
C LEU A 126 5.71 -5.10 -11.55
N ALA A 127 5.88 -3.92 -12.14
CA ALA A 127 6.22 -3.74 -13.55
C ALA A 127 7.73 -3.76 -13.83
N SER A 128 8.58 -3.78 -12.79
CA SER A 128 10.04 -3.76 -12.97
C SER A 128 10.58 -5.07 -13.54
N TRP A 129 9.98 -6.20 -13.16
CA TRP A 129 10.40 -7.54 -13.58
C TRP A 129 9.25 -8.32 -14.21
N GLU A 130 9.57 -9.11 -15.23
CA GLU A 130 8.68 -10.13 -15.75
C GLU A 130 8.50 -11.29 -14.75
N LYS A 131 7.37 -12.02 -14.87
CA LYS A 131 7.08 -13.18 -14.01
C LYS A 131 8.17 -14.26 -14.11
N GLN A 132 8.76 -14.42 -15.29
CA GLN A 132 9.83 -15.39 -15.52
C GLN A 132 11.06 -15.07 -14.66
N GLN A 133 11.50 -13.80 -14.62
CA GLN A 133 12.63 -13.37 -13.81
C GLN A 133 12.40 -13.62 -12.31
N LYS A 134 11.18 -13.33 -11.81
CA LYS A 134 10.78 -13.62 -10.43
C LYS A 134 10.87 -15.12 -10.13
N THR A 135 10.38 -15.95 -11.06
CA THR A 135 10.40 -17.42 -10.95
C THR A 135 11.82 -17.99 -10.95
N GLU A 136 12.66 -17.50 -11.87
CA GLU A 136 14.07 -17.90 -11.99
C GLU A 136 14.86 -17.55 -10.73
N LEU A 137 14.60 -16.38 -10.12
CA LEU A 137 15.18 -16.02 -8.84
C LEU A 137 14.83 -17.06 -7.77
N LEU A 138 13.55 -17.39 -7.58
CA LEU A 138 13.13 -18.36 -6.56
C LEU A 138 13.78 -19.74 -6.79
N LEU A 139 13.77 -20.24 -8.03
CA LEU A 139 14.36 -21.53 -8.39
C LEU A 139 15.87 -21.55 -8.15
N SER A 140 16.57 -20.47 -8.51
CA SER A 140 18.01 -20.36 -8.30
C SER A 140 18.38 -20.33 -6.80
N LEU A 141 17.57 -19.68 -5.96
CA LEU A 141 17.75 -19.66 -4.52
C LEU A 141 17.50 -21.03 -3.88
N ASP A 142 16.44 -21.75 -4.29
CA ASP A 142 16.16 -23.11 -3.80
C ASP A 142 17.32 -24.06 -4.13
N ALA A 143 17.77 -24.06 -5.38
CA ALA A 143 18.92 -24.86 -5.82
C ALA A 143 20.18 -24.50 -5.01
N TYR A 144 20.47 -23.21 -4.86
CA TYR A 144 21.62 -22.75 -4.08
C TYR A 144 21.55 -23.21 -2.62
N ILE A 145 20.42 -23.02 -1.94
CA ILE A 145 20.23 -23.42 -0.53
C ILE A 145 20.50 -24.92 -0.36
N ARG A 146 19.92 -25.76 -1.23
CA ARG A 146 20.09 -27.22 -1.17
C ARG A 146 21.51 -27.68 -1.46
N THR A 147 22.30 -26.91 -2.23
CA THR A 147 23.73 -27.21 -2.44
C THR A 147 24.59 -26.91 -1.20
N LYS A 148 24.13 -26.05 -0.28
CA LYS A 148 24.92 -25.61 0.88
C LYS A 148 24.80 -26.52 2.09
N GLU A 149 23.65 -27.16 2.29
CA GLU A 149 23.41 -28.02 3.45
C GLU A 149 22.54 -29.24 3.10
N PRO A 150 23.11 -30.46 3.07
CA PRO A 150 22.39 -31.68 2.70
C PRO A 150 21.30 -32.11 3.70
N LEU A 151 21.31 -31.59 4.92
CA LEU A 151 20.26 -31.87 5.91
C LEU A 151 18.95 -31.12 5.62
N ILE A 152 18.94 -30.14 4.71
CA ILE A 152 17.74 -29.41 4.32
C ILE A 152 16.77 -30.34 3.58
N LYS A 153 15.55 -30.46 4.10
CA LYS A 153 14.46 -31.24 3.50
C LYS A 153 13.47 -30.36 2.76
N GLU A 154 13.01 -29.31 3.43
CA GLU A 154 12.01 -28.39 2.90
C GLU A 154 12.62 -26.99 2.75
N VAL A 155 12.27 -26.33 1.66
CA VAL A 155 12.62 -24.94 1.37
C VAL A 155 11.33 -24.27 0.90
N SER A 156 10.96 -23.17 1.55
CA SER A 156 9.86 -22.29 1.17
C SER A 156 10.43 -20.91 0.93
N ILE A 157 10.24 -20.38 -0.28
CA ILE A 157 10.74 -19.05 -0.67
C ILE A 157 9.57 -18.27 -1.23
N SER A 158 9.36 -17.07 -0.71
CA SER A 158 8.36 -16.15 -1.25
C SER A 158 8.95 -14.80 -1.61
N ILE A 159 8.49 -14.27 -2.73
CA ILE A 159 8.73 -12.88 -3.13
C ILE A 159 7.38 -12.17 -3.23
N SER A 160 7.27 -10.99 -2.62
CA SER A 160 6.06 -10.19 -2.63
C SER A 160 6.37 -8.74 -2.97
N GLY A 161 5.46 -8.08 -3.67
CA GLY A 161 5.56 -6.67 -4.03
C GLY A 161 4.24 -5.95 -3.84
N VAL A 162 4.32 -4.70 -3.38
CA VAL A 162 3.20 -3.77 -3.26
C VAL A 162 3.55 -2.49 -4.02
N HIS A 163 2.60 -2.02 -4.80
CA HIS A 163 2.55 -0.66 -5.32
C HIS A 163 1.30 -0.01 -4.76
N GLU A 164 1.45 0.95 -3.87
CA GLU A 164 0.33 1.65 -3.25
C GLU A 164 0.37 3.13 -3.65
N GLN A 165 -0.78 3.69 -3.98
CA GLN A 165 -0.97 5.10 -4.25
C GLN A 165 -2.03 5.62 -3.29
N MET A 166 -1.79 6.78 -2.69
CA MET A 166 -2.73 7.38 -1.75
C MET A 166 -2.84 8.90 -1.96
N LEU A 167 -4.02 9.44 -1.62
CA LEU A 167 -4.28 10.88 -1.51
C LEU A 167 -5.09 11.15 -0.23
N VAL A 168 -4.69 12.16 0.54
CA VAL A 168 -5.44 12.63 1.71
C VAL A 168 -5.77 14.11 1.55
N ALA A 169 -7.01 14.46 1.83
CA ALA A 169 -7.50 15.83 1.83
C ALA A 169 -8.32 16.08 3.10
N ALA A 170 -8.11 17.21 3.79
CA ALA A 170 -8.75 17.47 5.07
C ALA A 170 -9.22 18.92 5.26
N THR A 171 -10.11 19.13 6.22
CA THR A 171 -10.71 20.44 6.54
C THR A 171 -9.72 21.47 7.07
N ASP A 172 -8.59 21.04 7.61
CA ASP A 172 -7.49 21.92 8.05
C ASP A 172 -6.62 22.45 6.90
N GLY A 173 -6.93 22.03 5.66
CA GLY A 173 -6.21 22.40 4.45
C GLY A 173 -5.14 21.37 4.06
N THR A 174 -4.99 20.25 4.77
CA THR A 174 -4.09 19.18 4.33
C THR A 174 -4.51 18.69 2.95
N TYR A 175 -3.54 18.60 2.03
CA TYR A 175 -3.72 17.98 0.72
C TYR A 175 -2.38 17.36 0.28
N ALA A 176 -2.25 16.04 0.47
CA ALA A 176 -0.99 15.33 0.32
C ALA A 176 -1.21 13.95 -0.30
N GLY A 177 -0.23 13.48 -1.07
CA GLY A 177 -0.29 12.18 -1.73
C GLY A 177 1.07 11.48 -1.73
N ASP A 178 1.04 10.18 -1.98
CA ASP A 178 2.23 9.33 -1.93
C ASP A 178 2.12 8.12 -2.88
N ILE A 179 3.25 7.66 -3.42
CA ILE A 179 3.42 6.46 -4.25
C ILE A 179 4.47 5.58 -3.57
N ARG A 180 4.02 4.44 -3.07
CA ARG A 180 4.70 3.61 -2.08
C ARG A 180 5.04 2.25 -2.69
N PRO A 181 6.26 2.07 -3.22
CA PRO A 181 6.75 0.73 -3.52
C PRO A 181 7.08 0.00 -2.20
N LEU A 182 6.94 -1.31 -2.19
CA LEU A 182 7.50 -2.19 -1.17
C LEU A 182 7.72 -3.57 -1.77
N VAL A 183 8.94 -4.09 -1.68
CA VAL A 183 9.24 -5.48 -2.06
C VAL A 183 9.81 -6.24 -0.87
N ARG A 184 9.57 -7.54 -0.81
CA ARG A 184 10.11 -8.42 0.23
C ARG A 184 10.41 -9.81 -0.32
N LEU A 185 11.55 -10.35 0.07
CA LEU A 185 11.93 -11.74 -0.11
C LEU A 185 11.96 -12.42 1.27
N SER A 186 11.33 -13.58 1.38
CA SER A 186 11.32 -14.41 2.59
C SER A 186 11.76 -15.82 2.24
N ILE A 187 12.65 -16.38 3.06
CA ILE A 187 13.18 -17.74 2.93
C ILE A 187 12.96 -18.44 4.25
N SER A 188 12.38 -19.64 4.21
CA SER A 188 12.25 -20.55 5.34
C SER A 188 12.76 -21.92 4.93
N VAL A 189 13.57 -22.54 5.78
CA VAL A 189 14.13 -23.88 5.56
C VAL A 189 13.84 -24.79 6.73
N LEU A 190 13.70 -26.08 6.47
CA LEU A 190 13.64 -27.13 7.49
C LEU A 190 14.80 -28.08 7.29
N ALA A 191 15.63 -28.23 8.32
CA ALA A 191 16.69 -29.22 8.37
C ALA A 191 16.27 -30.41 9.24
N GLU A 192 16.66 -31.61 8.83
CA GLU A 192 16.37 -32.86 9.56
C GLU A 192 17.64 -33.69 9.71
N LYS A 193 17.92 -34.14 10.96
CA LYS A 193 19.01 -35.07 11.27
C LYS A 193 18.50 -36.15 12.24
N GLY A 194 18.28 -37.35 11.73
CA GLY A 194 17.58 -38.41 12.49
C GLY A 194 16.17 -37.95 12.84
N ASP A 195 15.76 -38.12 14.10
CA ASP A 195 14.42 -37.71 14.56
C ASP A 195 14.30 -36.19 14.87
N ARG A 196 15.40 -35.43 14.76
CA ARG A 196 15.40 -34.00 15.08
C ARG A 196 15.16 -33.15 13.84
N ARG A 197 14.18 -32.24 13.93
CA ARG A 197 13.86 -31.21 12.93
C ARG A 197 14.03 -29.82 13.51
N GLU A 198 14.60 -28.91 12.73
CA GLU A 198 14.76 -27.50 13.09
C GLU A 198 14.40 -26.61 11.90
N ARG A 199 13.94 -25.39 12.18
CA ARG A 199 13.60 -24.39 11.17
C ARG A 199 14.50 -23.16 11.28
N GLY A 200 14.88 -22.61 10.14
CA GLY A 200 15.59 -21.34 10.03
C GLY A 200 14.91 -20.45 9.01
N SER A 201 14.98 -19.13 9.22
CA SER A 201 14.41 -18.16 8.29
C SER A 201 15.35 -16.99 8.06
N ALA A 202 15.35 -16.46 6.84
CA ALA A 202 16.03 -15.25 6.45
C ALA A 202 15.16 -14.46 5.47
N GLY A 203 15.49 -13.20 5.24
CA GLY A 203 14.73 -12.37 4.30
C GLY A 203 15.01 -10.90 4.51
N GLY A 204 14.35 -10.08 3.70
CA GLY A 204 14.53 -8.64 3.72
C GLY A 204 13.77 -7.99 2.58
N GLY A 205 13.89 -6.67 2.49
CA GLY A 205 13.16 -5.89 1.52
C GLY A 205 13.18 -4.41 1.88
N GLY A 206 12.37 -3.64 1.16
CA GLY A 206 12.30 -2.20 1.34
C GLY A 206 11.51 -1.53 0.23
N ARG A 207 11.54 -0.20 0.23
CA ARG A 207 10.76 0.64 -0.68
C ARG A 207 11.54 0.96 -1.96
N PHE A 208 11.68 -0.05 -2.81
CA PHE A 208 12.41 -0.02 -4.08
C PHE A 208 11.93 -1.16 -5.00
N GLY A 209 12.53 -1.30 -6.19
CA GLY A 209 12.26 -2.39 -7.14
C GLY A 209 12.91 -3.72 -6.77
N TYR A 210 12.55 -4.79 -7.49
CA TYR A 210 13.08 -6.15 -7.23
C TYR A 210 14.58 -6.29 -7.50
N ASP A 211 15.17 -5.39 -8.29
CA ASP A 211 16.61 -5.36 -8.60
C ASP A 211 17.50 -5.34 -7.35
N PHE A 212 16.97 -4.85 -6.23
CA PHE A 212 17.66 -4.91 -4.94
C PHE A 212 18.13 -6.33 -4.57
N PHE A 213 17.33 -7.37 -4.89
CA PHE A 213 17.65 -8.76 -4.57
C PHE A 213 18.76 -9.36 -5.44
N LEU A 214 19.12 -8.69 -6.54
CA LEU A 214 20.26 -9.07 -7.39
C LEU A 214 21.51 -8.21 -7.12
N SER A 215 21.37 -7.12 -6.37
CA SER A 215 22.48 -6.22 -6.10
C SER A 215 23.47 -6.84 -5.11
N GLU A 216 24.77 -6.74 -5.40
CA GLU A 216 25.86 -7.18 -4.50
C GLU A 216 26.13 -6.20 -3.35
N THR A 217 25.15 -5.35 -3.01
CA THR A 217 25.33 -4.36 -1.95
C THR A 217 25.35 -5.11 -0.61
N ASN A 218 26.55 -5.25 -0.03
CA ASN A 218 26.90 -6.01 1.19
C ASN A 218 26.16 -5.59 2.48
N GLY A 219 24.82 -5.54 2.50
CA GLY A 219 24.01 -5.31 3.69
C GLY A 219 24.37 -4.07 4.52
N VAL A 220 25.10 -3.11 3.95
CA VAL A 220 25.50 -1.89 4.65
C VAL A 220 24.28 -0.98 4.66
N LYS A 221 23.85 -0.57 5.86
CA LYS A 221 22.84 0.48 6.05
C LYS A 221 23.21 1.68 5.17
N GLN A 222 22.35 2.02 4.22
CA GLN A 222 22.29 3.38 3.68
C GLN A 222 21.67 4.31 4.73
#